data_AF-A0A2I0Q8C6-F1
#
_entry.id   AF-A0A2I0Q8C6-F1
#
_cell.length_a   1.000
_cell.length_b   1.000
_cell.length_c   1.000
_cell.angle_alpha   90.00
_cell.angle_beta   90.00
_cell.angle_gamma   90.00
#
_symmetry.space_group_name_H-M   'P 1'
#
loop_
_entity.id
_entity.type
_entity.pdbx_description
1 polymer ?
#
loop_
_entity_poly.entity_id
_entity_poly.type
_entity_poly.pdbx_seq_one_letter_code
_entity_poly.pdbx_strand_id
1 'polypeptide(L)'
;ELSKENLIKTRDLMTKMYIPGAVNGSYPKIAQHSGFPIYNPIQVKSKNGMELRGLWESVGDYMGGPFYSFTFVDAKGTYCVTIDGFVYAPEETKRDFLREVEAIVKSVR
;
A
#
# COMPACT_ATOMS: atom_id res chain seq x y z
N GLU A 1 8.29 2.38 14.05
CA GLU A 1 9.51 2.22 13.23
C GLU A 1 9.10 1.96 11.79
N LEU A 2 9.84 2.49 10.82
CA LEU A 2 9.53 2.35 9.38
C LEU A 2 10.06 1.04 8.77
N SER A 3 10.21 -0.04 9.55
CA SER A 3 10.71 -1.32 9.03
C SER A 3 9.71 -1.99 8.09
N LYS A 4 10.21 -2.78 7.12
CA LYS A 4 9.39 -3.50 6.13
C LYS A 4 8.27 -4.31 6.80
N GLU A 5 8.61 -5.07 7.84
CA GLU A 5 7.68 -5.94 8.55
C GLU A 5 6.58 -5.13 9.25
N ASN A 6 6.92 -3.98 9.83
CA ASN A 6 5.94 -3.12 10.49
C ASN A 6 5.01 -2.46 9.48
N LEU A 7 5.52 -1.97 8.35
CA LEU A 7 4.68 -1.37 7.30
C LEU A 7 3.71 -2.40 6.70
N ILE A 8 4.16 -3.64 6.49
CA ILE A 8 3.30 -4.74 6.04
C ILE A 8 2.19 -5.00 7.07
N LYS A 9 2.56 -5.21 8.34
CA LYS A 9 1.60 -5.48 9.42
C LYS A 9 0.59 -4.34 9.59
N THR A 10 1.05 -3.09 9.55
CA THR A 10 0.18 -1.93 9.69
C THR A 10 -0.76 -1.80 8.51
N ARG A 11 -0.29 -1.98 7.27
CA ARG A 11 -1.16 -1.92 6.09
C ARG A 11 -2.26 -2.98 6.17
N ASP A 12 -1.91 -4.24 6.43
CA ASP A 12 -2.87 -5.35 6.52
C ASP A 12 -3.90 -5.13 7.64
N LEU A 13 -3.48 -4.55 8.78
CA LEU A 13 -4.38 -4.18 9.86
C LEU A 13 -5.37 -3.10 9.41
N MET A 14 -4.88 -2.03 8.77
CA MET A 14 -5.72 -0.92 8.32
C MET A 14 -6.71 -1.36 7.24
N THR A 15 -6.27 -2.16 6.26
CA THR A 15 -7.15 -2.65 5.21
C THR A 15 -8.20 -3.63 5.73
N LYS A 16 -7.85 -4.49 6.69
CA LYS A 16 -8.82 -5.36 7.36
C LYS A 16 -9.92 -4.58 8.08
N MET A 17 -9.58 -3.45 8.71
CA MET A 17 -10.55 -2.66 9.47
C MET A 17 -11.42 -1.76 8.59
N TYR A 18 -10.87 -1.25 7.48
CA TYR A 18 -11.49 -0.14 6.73
C TYR A 18 -11.82 -0.44 5.27
N ILE A 19 -11.36 -1.56 4.71
CA ILE A 19 -11.61 -1.94 3.32
C ILE A 19 -12.33 -3.29 3.29
N PRO A 20 -13.68 -3.28 3.32
CA PRO A 20 -14.44 -4.52 3.16
C PRO A 20 -14.25 -5.06 1.74
N GLY A 21 -14.08 -6.36 1.62
CA GLY A 21 -14.06 -7.06 0.35
C GLY A 21 -15.46 -7.36 -0.18
N ALA A 22 -15.52 -8.03 -1.33
CA ALA A 22 -16.78 -8.33 -2.03
C ALA A 22 -17.64 -9.38 -1.28
N VAL A 23 -17.02 -10.20 -0.44
CA VAL A 23 -17.67 -11.24 0.37
C VAL A 23 -17.60 -10.83 1.83
N ASN A 24 -18.62 -11.17 2.63
CA ASN A 24 -18.63 -10.84 4.04
C ASN A 24 -17.40 -11.44 4.76
N GLY A 25 -16.64 -10.59 5.44
CA GLY A 25 -15.40 -10.95 6.12
C GLY A 25 -14.17 -11.01 5.22
N SER A 26 -14.30 -10.80 3.91
CA SER A 26 -13.12 -10.66 3.04
C SER A 26 -12.52 -9.26 3.13
N TYR A 27 -11.21 -9.18 2.96
CA TYR A 27 -10.44 -7.94 3.03
C TYR A 27 -9.11 -8.09 2.30
N PRO A 28 -8.54 -7.01 1.73
CA PRO A 28 -7.26 -7.09 1.06
C PRO A 28 -6.11 -7.13 2.07
N LYS A 29 -5.13 -8.01 1.85
CA LYS A 29 -3.83 -8.04 2.53
C LYS A 29 -2.69 -8.01 1.50
N ILE A 30 -1.46 -7.76 1.93
CA ILE A 30 -0.29 -7.83 1.05
C ILE A 30 0.03 -9.28 0.69
N ALA A 31 0.21 -9.55 -0.60
CA ALA A 31 0.75 -10.81 -1.09
C ALA A 31 2.27 -10.85 -0.85
N GLN A 32 2.74 -11.85 -0.10
CA GLN A 32 4.13 -12.01 0.32
C GLN A 32 4.76 -13.25 -0.32
N HIS A 33 4.96 -13.20 -1.63
CA HIS A 33 5.65 -14.24 -2.38
C HIS A 33 6.56 -13.62 -3.44
N SER A 34 7.47 -14.42 -3.99
CA SER A 34 8.31 -14.01 -5.13
C SER A 34 9.13 -12.73 -4.90
N GLY A 35 9.54 -12.46 -3.67
CA GLY A 35 10.32 -11.27 -3.31
C GLY A 35 9.51 -9.99 -3.07
N PHE A 36 8.18 -10.04 -3.12
CA PHE A 36 7.29 -8.92 -2.83
C PHE A 36 6.85 -8.85 -1.36
N PRO A 37 6.46 -7.67 -0.84
CA PRO A 37 6.55 -6.36 -1.52
C PRO A 37 8.00 -5.86 -1.61
N ILE A 38 8.27 -5.05 -2.63
CA ILE A 38 9.49 -4.26 -2.73
C ILE A 38 9.39 -3.16 -1.66
N TYR A 39 10.48 -2.95 -0.94
CA TYR A 39 10.60 -1.96 0.13
C TYR A 39 11.87 -1.15 -0.11
N ASN A 40 11.74 0.15 -0.33
CA ASN A 40 12.87 1.02 -0.64
C ASN A 40 12.78 2.35 0.12
N PRO A 41 13.90 2.90 0.61
CA PRO A 41 13.95 4.28 1.05
C PRO A 41 13.82 5.21 -0.16
N ILE A 42 12.96 6.22 -0.04
CA ILE A 42 12.79 7.25 -1.06
C ILE A 42 12.60 8.62 -0.42
N GLN A 43 12.82 9.66 -1.23
CA GLN A 43 12.45 11.02 -0.90
C GLN A 43 11.32 11.48 -1.83
N VAL A 44 10.20 11.89 -1.24
CA VAL A 44 9.08 12.53 -1.96
C VAL A 44 9.06 13.99 -1.55
N LYS A 45 9.53 14.87 -2.44
CA LYS A 45 9.74 16.30 -2.16
C LYS A 45 10.66 16.50 -0.94
N SER A 46 10.17 17.09 0.15
CA SER A 46 10.94 17.29 1.40
C SER A 46 10.76 16.18 2.43
N LYS A 47 10.02 15.11 2.10
CA LYS A 47 9.71 14.00 3.02
C LYS A 47 10.57 12.78 2.71
N ASN A 48 11.42 12.39 3.65
CA ASN A 48 12.15 11.13 3.61
C ASN A 48 11.29 10.03 4.22
N GLY A 49 11.20 8.89 3.54
CA GLY A 49 10.36 7.79 3.98
C GLY A 49 10.66 6.51 3.25
N MET A 50 9.73 5.57 3.35
CA MET A 50 9.81 4.26 2.73
C MET A 50 8.65 4.08 1.77
N GLU A 51 8.91 3.56 0.57
CA GLU A 51 7.86 3.07 -0.31
C GLU A 51 7.68 1.56 -0.15
N LEU A 52 6.43 1.11 -0.28
CA LEU A 52 6.11 -0.28 -0.59
C LEU A 52 5.45 -0.35 -1.96
N ARG A 53 5.94 -1.29 -2.77
CA ARG A 53 5.32 -1.67 -4.05
C ARG A 53 5.04 -3.15 -4.03
N GLY A 54 3.83 -3.56 -4.36
CA GLY A 54 3.52 -4.98 -4.38
C GLY A 54 2.12 -5.28 -4.89
N LEU A 55 1.71 -6.51 -4.60
CA LEU A 55 0.37 -6.99 -4.88
C LEU A 55 -0.40 -7.11 -3.57
N TRP A 56 -1.69 -6.81 -3.64
CA TRP A 56 -2.65 -7.20 -2.63
C TRP A 56 -3.42 -8.43 -3.11
N GLU A 57 -3.75 -9.30 -2.16
CA GLU A 57 -4.62 -10.47 -2.33
C GLU A 57 -5.72 -10.40 -1.29
N SER A 58 -6.93 -10.81 -1.65
CA SER A 58 -8.05 -10.85 -0.70
C SER A 58 -7.96 -12.09 0.19
N VAL A 59 -8.36 -11.95 1.44
CA VAL A 59 -8.61 -13.08 2.34
C VAL A 59 -10.05 -13.55 2.15
N GLY A 60 -10.26 -14.81 1.76
CA GLY A 60 -11.62 -15.38 1.65
C GLY A 60 -12.29 -15.23 0.28
N ASP A 61 -11.62 -14.58 -0.68
CA ASP A 61 -11.96 -14.64 -2.11
C ASP A 61 -10.65 -14.66 -2.94
N TYR A 62 -10.76 -14.72 -4.27
CA TYR A 62 -9.61 -14.84 -5.18
C TYR A 62 -9.25 -13.54 -5.91
N MET A 63 -9.60 -12.39 -5.34
CA MET A 63 -9.31 -11.08 -5.92
C MET A 63 -7.90 -10.60 -5.54
N GLY A 64 -7.34 -9.74 -6.40
CA GLY A 64 -6.04 -9.13 -6.18
C GLY A 64 -5.73 -8.02 -7.16
N GLY A 65 -4.62 -7.33 -6.92
CA GLY A 65 -4.17 -6.23 -7.77
C GLY A 65 -2.91 -5.56 -7.23
N PRO A 66 -2.36 -4.58 -7.95
CA PRO A 66 -1.19 -3.85 -7.48
C PRO A 66 -1.56 -2.75 -6.48
N PHE A 67 -0.60 -2.41 -5.63
CA PHE A 67 -0.67 -1.25 -4.74
C PHE A 67 0.65 -0.47 -4.72
N TYR A 68 0.56 0.80 -4.32
CA TYR A 68 1.66 1.68 -4.01
C TYR A 68 1.39 2.37 -2.67
N SER A 69 2.36 2.34 -1.77
CA SER A 69 2.27 3.07 -0.51
C SER A 69 3.55 3.85 -0.23
N PHE A 70 3.41 5.03 0.37
CA PHE A 70 4.53 5.82 0.87
C PHE A 70 4.29 6.17 2.33
N THR A 71 5.27 5.85 3.18
CA THR A 71 5.19 6.10 4.61
C THR A 71 6.36 6.98 5.05
N PHE A 72 6.07 8.05 5.78
CA PHE A 72 7.06 8.96 6.35
C PHE A 72 6.68 9.33 7.78
N VAL A 73 7.63 9.91 8.52
CA VAL A 73 7.37 10.46 9.85
C VAL A 73 7.07 11.95 9.71
N ASP A 74 6.08 12.45 10.45
CA ASP A 74 5.74 13.88 10.47
C ASP A 74 6.91 14.74 11.00
N ALA A 75 6.84 16.06 10.78
CA ALA A 75 7.93 16.97 11.13
C ALA A 75 8.27 16.98 12.62
N LYS A 76 7.32 16.64 13.49
CA LYS A 76 7.51 16.57 14.95
C LYS A 76 8.06 15.23 15.43
N GLY A 77 8.18 14.22 14.55
CA GLY A 77 8.60 12.88 14.95
C GLY A 77 7.54 12.08 15.71
N THR A 78 6.30 12.57 15.77
CA THR A 78 5.23 12.03 16.62
C THR A 78 4.40 10.98 15.88
N TYR A 79 4.17 11.19 14.58
CA TYR A 79 3.24 10.37 13.80
C TYR A 79 3.91 9.72 12.61
N CYS A 80 3.58 8.45 12.41
CA CYS A 80 3.85 7.74 11.16
C CYS A 80 2.67 7.99 10.21
N VAL A 81 2.94 8.62 9.08
CA VAL A 81 1.92 8.95 8.07
C VAL A 81 2.12 8.05 6.86
N THR A 82 1.14 7.22 6.57
CA THR A 82 1.09 6.40 5.36
C THR A 82 0.05 6.96 4.41
N ILE A 83 0.43 7.11 3.14
CA ILE A 83 -0.49 7.34 2.04
C ILE A 83 -0.48 6.06 1.22
N ASP A 84 -1.62 5.38 1.19
CA ASP A 84 -1.80 4.09 0.53
C ASP A 84 -2.78 4.22 -0.63
N GLY A 85 -2.45 3.60 -1.76
CA GLY A 85 -3.36 3.45 -2.87
C GLY A 85 -3.22 2.08 -3.52
N PHE A 86 -4.33 1.50 -3.94
CA PHE A 86 -4.39 0.21 -4.60
C PHE A 86 -5.35 0.26 -5.78
N VAL A 87 -5.13 -0.62 -6.75
CA VAL A 87 -5.98 -0.71 -7.93
C VAL A 87 -6.88 -1.93 -7.81
N TYR A 88 -8.18 -1.71 -7.86
CA TYR A 88 -9.21 -2.73 -8.07
C TYR A 88 -9.86 -2.50 -9.44
N ALA A 89 -9.41 -3.26 -10.44
CA ALA A 89 -9.92 -3.17 -11.82
C ALA A 89 -9.86 -4.57 -12.46
N PRO A 90 -10.81 -5.47 -12.15
CA PRO A 90 -10.86 -6.81 -12.73
C PRO A 90 -10.84 -6.75 -14.27
N GLU A 91 -10.21 -7.74 -14.92
CA GLU A 91 -10.14 -7.85 -16.40
C GLU A 91 -9.42 -6.71 -17.14
N GLU A 92 -9.02 -5.64 -16.46
CA GLU A 92 -8.31 -4.50 -17.05
C GLU A 92 -6.79 -4.55 -16.86
N THR A 93 -6.06 -3.87 -17.75
CA THR A 93 -4.62 -3.63 -17.62
C THR A 93 -4.34 -2.56 -16.57
N LYS A 94 -3.85 -2.97 -15.40
CA LYS A 94 -3.73 -2.12 -14.21
C LYS A 94 -2.51 -1.19 -14.16
N ARG A 95 -1.60 -1.27 -15.14
CA ARG A 95 -0.34 -0.51 -15.12
C ARG A 95 -0.59 1.00 -15.08
N ASP A 96 -1.49 1.49 -15.93
CA ASP A 96 -1.68 2.93 -16.08
C ASP A 96 -2.45 3.50 -14.88
N PHE A 97 -3.45 2.79 -14.36
CA PHE A 97 -4.08 3.11 -13.07
C PHE A 97 -3.07 3.16 -11.91
N LEU A 98 -2.14 2.20 -11.84
CA LEU A 98 -1.13 2.20 -10.79
C LEU A 98 -0.20 3.42 -10.90
N ARG A 99 0.12 3.88 -12.13
CA ARG A 99 0.93 5.09 -12.33
C ARG A 99 0.17 6.34 -11.87
N GLU A 100 -1.13 6.42 -12.11
CA GLU A 100 -1.98 7.50 -11.61
C GLU A 100 -2.05 7.51 -10.08
N VAL A 101 -2.26 6.34 -9.47
CA VAL A 101 -2.23 6.17 -8.01
C VAL A 101 -0.88 6.61 -7.45
N GLU A 102 0.24 6.16 -8.04
CA GLU A 102 1.57 6.58 -7.63
C GLU A 102 1.75 8.11 -7.73
N ALA A 103 1.24 8.74 -8.79
CA ALA A 103 1.27 10.20 -8.94
C ALA A 103 0.47 10.93 -7.86
N ILE A 104 -0.71 10.42 -7.50
CA ILE A 104 -1.54 10.95 -6.40
C ILE A 104 -0.79 10.82 -5.08
N VAL A 105 -0.26 9.64 -4.75
CA VAL A 105 0.49 9.41 -3.51
C VAL A 105 1.70 10.35 -3.42
N LYS A 106 2.47 10.51 -4.51
CA LYS A 106 3.64 11.39 -4.56
C LYS A 106 3.31 12.89 -4.61
N SER A 107 2.02 13.24 -4.75
CA SER A 107 1.58 14.63 -4.72
C SER A 107 1.52 15.24 -3.31
N VAL A 108 1.68 14.44 -2.26
CA VAL A 108 1.74 14.87 -0.84
C VAL A 108 2.62 16.10 -0.63
N ARG A 109 2.19 17.02 0.23
CA ARG A 109 2.89 18.28 0.53
C ARG A 109 3.30 18.36 1.98
#